data_AF-A0A381T3X1-F1
#
_entry.id   AF-A0A381T3X1-F1
#
_cell.length_a   1.000
_cell.length_b   1.000
_cell.length_c   1.000
_cell.angle_alpha   90.00
_cell.angle_beta   90.00
_cell.angle_gamma   90.00
#
_symmetry.space_group_name_H-M   'P 1'
#
loop_
_entity.id
_entity.type
_entity.pdbx_description
1 polymer ?
#
loop_
_entity_poly.entity_id
_entity_poly.type
_entity_poly.pdbx_seq_one_letter_code
_entity_poly.pdbx_strand_id
1 'polypeptide(L)' 'MSKDENPGLWDTSSAGHVDSGETYEECAHRELWEELQIKEVLIPLTKIEACAETYHENIHVYICKTDATININKEEIS' A
#
# COMPACT_ATOMS: atom_id res chain seq x y z
N MET A 1 13.32 7.88 7.15
CA MET A 1 13.57 8.34 5.77
C MET A 1 14.46 7.35 5.03
N SER A 2 14.01 6.11 4.97
CA SER A 2 14.65 4.98 4.29
C SER A 2 13.80 4.45 3.14
N LYS A 3 12.52 4.88 3.05
CA LYS A 3 11.63 4.55 1.94
C LYS A 3 12.21 5.05 0.63
N ASP A 4 12.22 4.16 -0.37
CA ASP A 4 12.87 4.40 -1.66
C ASP A 4 12.17 5.50 -2.46
N GLU A 5 10.83 5.52 -2.40
CA GLU A 5 9.99 6.46 -3.14
C GLU A 5 9.28 7.46 -2.21
N ASN A 6 9.30 8.74 -2.60
CA ASN A 6 8.63 9.85 -1.91
C ASN A 6 8.88 9.94 -0.37
N PRO A 7 10.12 9.79 0.13
CA PRO A 7 10.39 9.80 1.57
C PRO A 7 9.98 11.12 2.24
N GLY A 8 9.24 11.03 3.34
CA GLY A 8 8.82 12.18 4.15
C GLY A 8 7.58 12.92 3.64
N LEU A 9 6.91 12.39 2.61
CA LEU A 9 5.61 12.87 2.15
C LEU A 9 4.45 12.08 2.79
N TRP A 10 3.25 12.65 2.74
CA TRP A 10 2.02 11.96 3.15
C TRP A 10 1.55 11.04 2.03
N ASP A 11 1.07 9.85 2.41
CA ASP A 11 0.55 8.84 1.51
C ASP A 11 -0.85 8.38 1.97
N THR A 12 -1.43 7.44 1.22
CA THR A 12 -2.55 6.60 1.64
C THR A 12 -2.20 5.77 2.89
N SER A 13 -3.18 5.03 3.43
CA SER A 13 -2.96 4.26 4.66
C SER A 13 -1.83 3.24 4.56
N SER A 14 -1.68 2.58 3.40
CA SER A 14 -0.56 1.71 3.07
C SER A 14 -0.47 1.52 1.56
N ALA A 15 0.73 1.52 1.00
CA ALA A 15 0.98 1.41 -0.44
C ALA A 15 2.37 0.87 -0.76
N GLY A 16 2.46 0.08 -1.84
CA GLY A 16 3.71 -0.38 -2.41
C GLY A 16 3.50 -1.04 -3.77
N HIS A 17 4.60 -1.50 -4.38
CA HIS A 17 4.61 -2.03 -5.73
C HIS A 17 4.38 -3.54 -5.74
N VAL A 18 3.65 -4.00 -6.76
CA VAL A 18 3.45 -5.43 -7.00
C VAL A 18 4.72 -6.02 -7.58
N ASP A 19 5.25 -7.04 -6.91
CA ASP A 19 6.44 -7.74 -7.37
C ASP A 19 6.16 -8.67 -8.57
N SER A 20 7.20 -9.03 -9.32
CA SER A 20 7.08 -9.96 -10.44
C SER A 20 6.56 -11.33 -9.98
N GLY A 21 5.35 -11.69 -10.39
CA GLY A 21 4.71 -12.96 -10.03
C GLY A 21 3.78 -12.86 -8.81
N GLU A 22 3.71 -11.68 -8.19
CA GLU A 22 2.75 -11.34 -7.14
C GLU A 22 1.44 -10.83 -7.76
N THR A 23 0.31 -11.15 -7.14
CA THR A 23 -0.97 -10.54 -7.48
C THR A 23 -1.16 -9.23 -6.72
N TYR A 24 -1.99 -8.33 -7.24
CA TYR A 24 -2.32 -7.07 -6.53
C TYR A 24 -2.90 -7.28 -5.13
N GLU A 25 -3.65 -8.38 -4.92
CA GLU A 25 -4.22 -8.70 -3.60
C GLU A 25 -3.15 -9.17 -2.62
N GLU A 26 -2.23 -10.03 -3.06
CA GLU A 26 -1.07 -10.47 -2.26
C GLU A 26 -0.20 -9.27 -1.85
N CYS A 27 0.13 -8.39 -2.80
CA CYS A 27 0.86 -7.15 -2.54
C CYS A 27 0.13 -6.28 -1.50
N ALA A 28 -1.16 -6.01 -1.70
CA ALA A 28 -1.91 -5.16 -0.78
C ALA A 28 -1.97 -5.71 0.66
N HIS A 29 -2.04 -7.03 0.83
CA HIS A 29 -1.95 -7.67 2.14
C HIS A 29 -0.53 -7.63 2.73
N ARG A 30 0.50 -7.81 1.90
CA ARG A 30 1.91 -7.76 2.30
C ARG A 30 2.27 -6.36 2.81
N GLU A 31 2.01 -5.33 2.02
CA GLU A 31 2.32 -3.93 2.36
C GLU A 31 1.59 -3.49 3.64
N LEU A 32 0.29 -3.81 3.75
CA LEU A 32 -0.49 -3.49 4.96
C LEU A 32 0.09 -4.13 6.22
N TRP A 33 0.66 -5.33 6.08
CA TRP A 33 1.34 -6.01 7.18
C TRP A 33 2.73 -5.42 7.46
N GLU A 34 3.53 -5.15 6.43
CA GLU A 34 4.89 -4.62 6.54
C GLU A 34 4.91 -3.22 7.15
N GLU A 35 3.94 -2.36 6.80
CA GLU A 35 3.88 -0.97 7.24
C GLU A 35 3.13 -0.79 8.57
N LEU A 36 2.00 -1.47 8.75
CA LEU A 36 1.07 -1.23 9.88
C LEU A 36 0.85 -2.44 10.80
N GLN A 37 1.37 -3.62 10.44
CA GLN A 37 1.12 -4.90 11.09
C GLN A 37 -0.38 -5.25 11.22
N ILE A 38 -1.16 -4.95 10.19
CA ILE A 38 -2.60 -5.25 10.13
C ILE A 38 -2.85 -6.45 9.20
N LYS A 39 -3.76 -7.35 9.62
CA LYS A 39 -4.28 -8.44 8.78
C LYS A 39 -5.79 -8.32 8.73
N GLU A 40 -6.31 -7.92 7.58
CA GLU A 40 -7.74 -7.74 7.39
C GLU A 40 -8.17 -8.15 6.00
N VAL A 41 -9.48 -8.41 5.83
CA VAL A 41 -10.06 -8.64 4.51
C VAL A 41 -10.10 -7.33 3.74
N LEU A 42 -9.45 -7.33 2.58
CA LEU A 42 -9.41 -6.19 1.67
C LEU A 42 -10.52 -6.32 0.63
N ILE A 43 -11.27 -5.24 0.42
CA ILE A 43 -12.32 -5.16 -0.59
C ILE A 43 -11.79 -4.30 -1.74
N PRO A 44 -11.71 -4.81 -2.98
CA PRO A 44 -11.35 -3.99 -4.13
C PRO A 44 -12.32 -2.84 -4.31
N LEU A 45 -11.81 -1.61 -4.38
CA LEU A 45 -12.61 -0.40 -4.57
C LEU A 45 -12.60 0.05 -6.03
N THR A 46 -11.41 0.24 -6.60
CA THR A 46 -11.27 0.72 -7.98
C THR A 46 -9.90 0.40 -8.56
N LYS A 47 -9.77 0.58 -9.87
CA LYS A 47 -8.50 0.53 -10.61
C LYS A 47 -8.30 1.84 -11.34
N ILE A 48 -7.06 2.29 -11.42
CA ILE A 48 -6.66 3.47 -12.17
C ILE A 48 -5.60 3.04 -13.16
N GLU A 49 -5.88 3.23 -14.44
CA GLU A 49 -4.96 2.91 -15.52
C GLU A 49 -3.76 3.87 -15.51
N ALA A 50 -2.61 3.37 -15.97
CA ALA A 50 -1.39 4.16 -16.07
C ALA A 50 -1.57 5.42 -16.94
N CYS A 51 -1.31 6.58 -16.36
CA CYS A 51 -1.26 7.86 -17.05
C CYS A 51 -0.16 8.75 -16.48
N ALA A 52 0.06 9.93 -17.06
CA ALA A 52 1.13 10.83 -16.61
C ALA A 52 0.94 11.26 -15.16
N GLU A 53 -0.31 11.46 -14.74
CA GLU A 53 -0.69 11.82 -13.37
C GLU A 53 -0.44 10.72 -12.34
N THR A 54 -0.42 9.45 -12.76
CA THR A 54 -0.05 8.30 -11.90
C THR A 54 1.42 7.91 -12.07
N TYR A 55 2.27 8.78 -12.61
CA TYR A 55 3.67 8.45 -12.94
C TYR A 55 3.82 7.21 -13.83
N HIS A 56 2.81 6.95 -14.67
CA HIS A 56 2.69 5.76 -15.53
C HIS A 56 2.53 4.43 -14.78
N GLU A 57 1.96 4.47 -13.58
CA GLU A 57 1.66 3.27 -12.78
C GLU A 57 0.20 2.83 -12.90
N ASN A 58 -0.02 1.51 -12.96
CA ASN A 58 -1.34 0.91 -12.84
C ASN A 58 -1.65 0.67 -11.36
N ILE A 59 -2.69 1.32 -10.84
CA ILE A 59 -3.00 1.33 -9.42
C ILE A 59 -4.28 0.52 -9.17
N HIS A 60 -4.24 -0.38 -8.19
CA HIS A 60 -5.43 -1.01 -7.63
C HIS A 60 -5.65 -0.52 -6.21
N VAL A 61 -6.85 -0.01 -5.94
CA VAL A 61 -7.22 0.54 -4.64
C VAL A 61 -8.11 -0.45 -3.91
N TYR A 62 -7.78 -0.69 -2.64
CA TYR A 62 -8.51 -1.55 -1.73
C TYR A 62 -9.00 -0.75 -0.52
N ILE A 63 -10.08 -1.21 0.10
CA ILE A 63 -10.57 -0.67 1.37
C ILE A 63 -10.78 -1.79 2.38
N CYS A 64 -10.57 -1.45 3.65
CA CYS A 64 -11.03 -2.26 4.78
C CYS A 64 -11.48 -1.34 5.90
N LYS A 65 -12.15 -1.92 6.90
CA LYS A 65 -12.44 -1.25 8.16
C LYS A 65 -11.99 -2.18 9.28
N THR A 66 -11.23 -1.63 10.21
CA THR A 66 -10.71 -2.41 11.33
C THR A 66 -10.55 -1.54 12.58
N ASP A 67 -10.64 -2.19 13.73
CA ASP A 67 -10.30 -1.63 15.03
C ASP A 67 -8.96 -2.20 15.54
N ALA A 68 -8.18 -2.86 14.68
CA ALA A 68 -6.87 -3.41 15.02
C ALA A 68 -5.90 -2.31 15.47
N THR A 69 -5.06 -2.66 16.45
CA THR A 69 -3.98 -1.78 16.89
C THR A 69 -2.96 -1.62 15.77
N ILE A 70 -2.73 -0.37 15.35
CA ILE A 70 -1.69 -0.02 14.38
C ILE A 70 -0.33 -0.12 15.08
N ASN A 71 0.59 -0.89 14.51
CA ASN A 71 2.00 -0.91 14.91
C ASN A 71 2.85 -0.48 13.72
N ILE A 72 3.28 0.78 13.74
CA ILE A 72 3.98 1.40 12.61
C ILE A 72 5.41 0.85 12.49
N ASN A 73 5.76 0.37 11.31
CA ASN A 73 7.14 0.12 10.93
C ASN A 73 7.85 1.44 10.60
N LYS A 74 8.82 1.81 11.44
CA LYS A 74 9.55 3.09 11.32
C LYS A 74 10.61 3.11 10.20
N GLU A 75 10.90 1.96 9.60
CA GLU A 75 11.74 1.89 8.41
C GLU A 75 10.96 2.38 7.16
N GLU A 76 9.63 2.21 7.17
CA GLU A 76 8.73 2.63 6.09
C GLU A 76 8.10 4.00 6.35
N ILE A 77 7.57 4.22 7.56
CA ILE A 77 6.77 5.41 7.91
C ILE A 77 7.54 6.29 8.91
N SER A 78 7.61 7.60 8.60
CA SER A 78 8.39 8.61 9.36
C SER A 78 7.56 9.49 10.28
#